data_AF-A0A9D7TZT8-F1
#
_entry.id   AF-A0A9D7TZT8-F1
#
_cell.length_a   1.000
_cell.length_b   1.000
_cell.length_c   1.000
_cell.angle_alpha   90.00
_cell.angle_beta   90.00
_cell.angle_gamma   90.00
#
_symmetry.space_group_name_H-M   'P 1'
#
loop_
_entity.id
_entity.type
_entity.pdbx_description
1 polymer ?
#
loop_
_entity_poly.entity_id
_entity_poly.type
_entity_poly.pdbx_seq_one_letter_code
_entity_poly.pdbx_strand_id
1 'polypeptide(L)' 'MKELQSLNLSKTGVTEKGVAYLKANPKLKNIYLFDSKFDKKQFKTLKSQFPQTVLDTGGYNISDSDSLKFGL' A
#
# COMPACT_ATOMS: atom_id res chain seq x y z
N MET A 1 16.70 -2.40 -8.51
CA MET A 1 16.52 -0.99 -8.10
C MET A 1 16.90 -0.83 -6.62
N LYS A 2 18.20 -0.77 -6.27
CA LYS A 2 18.63 -0.73 -4.85
C LYS A 2 18.59 0.67 -4.22
N GLU A 3 18.28 1.69 -5.01
CA GLU A 3 18.32 3.10 -4.61
C GLU A 3 16.94 3.77 -4.60
N LEU A 4 15.87 3.04 -4.98
CA LEU A 4 14.55 3.63 -5.10
C LEU A 4 13.99 3.92 -3.70
N GLN A 5 13.71 5.20 -3.41
CA GLN A 5 13.20 5.66 -2.12
C GLN A 5 11.68 5.88 -2.11
N SER A 6 11.10 6.20 -3.26
CA SER A 6 9.66 6.42 -3.39
C SER A 6 9.13 5.67 -4.61
N LEU A 7 7.98 5.02 -4.45
CA LEU A 7 7.29 4.30 -5.52
C LEU A 7 5.80 4.66 -5.50
N ASN A 8 5.27 5.08 -6.64
CA ASN A 8 3.85 5.32 -6.80
C ASN A 8 3.20 4.16 -7.56
N LEU A 9 2.23 3.49 -6.94
CA LEU A 9 1.43 2.41 -7.50
C LEU A 9 -0.06 2.76 -7.51
N SER A 10 -0.39 4.04 -7.36
CA SER A 10 -1.77 4.50 -7.31
C SER A 10 -2.51 4.20 -8.61
N LYS A 11 -3.80 3.88 -8.52
CA LYS A 11 -4.67 3.52 -9.67
C LYS A 11 -4.15 2.35 -10.49
N THR A 12 -3.49 1.39 -9.85
CA THR A 12 -3.05 0.14 -10.49
C THR A 12 -3.80 -1.05 -9.94
N GLY A 13 -3.76 -2.18 -10.66
CA GLY A 13 -4.31 -3.46 -10.19
C GLY A 13 -3.43 -4.18 -9.15
N VAL A 14 -2.53 -3.47 -8.45
CA VAL A 14 -1.60 -4.10 -7.51
C VAL A 14 -2.35 -4.75 -6.34
N THR A 15 -1.87 -5.92 -5.91
CA THR A 15 -2.42 -6.69 -4.79
C THR A 15 -1.47 -6.67 -3.59
N GLU A 16 -1.95 -7.09 -2.41
CA GLU A 16 -1.15 -7.11 -1.17
C GLU A 16 0.13 -7.93 -1.36
N LYS A 17 -0.01 -9.09 -2.00
CA LYS A 17 1.12 -9.96 -2.37
C LYS A 17 2.11 -9.24 -3.30
N GLY A 18 1.62 -8.46 -4.26
CA GLY A 18 2.46 -7.68 -5.17
C GLY A 18 3.31 -6.63 -4.43
N VAL A 19 2.69 -5.89 -3.50
CA VAL A 19 3.39 -4.91 -2.66
C VAL A 19 4.41 -5.60 -1.75
N ALA A 20 4.09 -6.78 -1.20
CA ALA A 20 4.99 -7.52 -0.31
C ALA A 20 6.38 -7.83 -0.90
N TYR A 21 6.49 -7.98 -2.23
CA TYR A 21 7.78 -8.18 -2.90
C TYR A 21 8.73 -6.98 -2.79
N LEU A 22 8.19 -5.77 -2.54
CA LEU A 22 8.98 -4.55 -2.45
C LEU A 22 9.88 -4.50 -1.20
N LYS A 23 9.66 -5.38 -0.22
CA LYS A 23 10.54 -5.53 0.96
C LYS A 23 12.01 -5.81 0.61
N ALA A 24 12.25 -6.39 -0.57
CA ALA A 24 13.61 -6.64 -1.05
C ALA A 24 14.40 -5.34 -1.32
N ASN A 25 13.73 -4.17 -1.34
CA ASN A 25 14.38 -2.87 -1.42
C ASN A 25 14.34 -2.14 -0.07
N PRO A 26 15.39 -2.26 0.76
CA PRO A 26 15.44 -1.67 2.10
C PRO A 26 15.53 -0.13 2.09
N LYS A 27 15.74 0.50 0.93
CA LYS A 27 15.79 1.96 0.83
C LYS A 27 14.43 2.61 0.55
N LEU A 28 13.37 1.82 0.31
CA LEU A 28 12.02 2.36 0.13
C LEU A 28 11.51 3.03 1.41
N LYS A 29 11.22 4.32 1.30
CA LYS A 29 10.67 5.17 2.35
C LYS A 29 9.19 5.46 2.13
N ASN A 30 8.73 5.53 0.89
CA ASN A 30 7.33 5.86 0.57
C ASN A 30 6.77 4.94 -0.51
N ILE A 31 5.57 4.41 -0.27
CA ILE A 31 4.77 3.70 -1.27
C ILE A 31 3.38 4.33 -1.29
N TYR A 32 3.00 4.88 -2.46
CA TYR A 32 1.69 5.48 -2.68
C TYR A 32 0.75 4.45 -3.32
N LEU A 33 -0.40 4.25 -2.68
CA LEU A 33 -1.34 3.15 -2.89
C LEU A 33 -2.78 3.66 -3.07
N PHE A 34 -2.96 4.91 -3.49
CA PHE A 34 -4.30 5.47 -3.71
C PHE A 34 -5.05 4.66 -4.78
N ASP A 35 -6.34 4.42 -4.57
CA ASP A 35 -7.19 3.63 -5.49
C ASP A 35 -6.59 2.26 -5.84
N SER A 36 -6.08 1.57 -4.80
CA SER A 36 -5.59 0.19 -4.88
C SER A 36 -6.54 -0.75 -4.14
N LYS A 37 -6.61 -2.00 -4.61
CA LYS A 37 -7.63 -2.98 -4.17
C LYS A 37 -7.22 -3.73 -2.90
N PHE A 38 -7.11 -3.02 -1.76
CA PHE A 38 -6.84 -3.63 -0.45
C PHE A 38 -8.04 -3.53 0.48
N ASP A 39 -8.35 -4.61 1.20
CA ASP A 39 -9.18 -4.54 2.40
C ASP A 39 -8.37 -4.14 3.65
N LYS A 40 -9.06 -3.91 4.78
CA LYS A 40 -8.43 -3.48 6.03
C LYS A 40 -7.41 -4.48 6.58
N LYS A 41 -7.70 -5.78 6.44
CA LYS A 41 -6.85 -6.87 6.94
C LYS A 41 -5.57 -6.94 6.11
N GLN A 42 -5.71 -6.86 4.79
CA GLN A 42 -4.60 -6.79 3.85
C GLN A 42 -3.72 -5.57 4.11
N PHE A 43 -4.33 -4.40 4.33
CA PHE A 43 -3.56 -3.20 4.66
C PHE A 43 -2.83 -3.31 6.00
N LYS A 44 -3.46 -3.89 7.03
CA LYS A 44 -2.80 -4.16 8.33
C LYS A 44 -1.61 -5.11 8.16
N THR A 45 -1.75 -6.14 7.34
CA THR A 45 -0.64 -7.02 6.97
C THR A 45 0.46 -6.25 6.26
N LEU A 46 0.17 -5.42 5.25
CA LEU A 46 1.19 -4.59 4.60
C LEU A 46 1.91 -3.68 5.60
N LYS A 47 1.18 -3.06 6.53
CA LYS A 47 1.79 -2.17 7.53
C LYS A 47 2.77 -2.91 8.45
N SER A 48 2.49 -4.15 8.86
CA SER A 48 3.43 -4.95 9.66
C SER A 48 4.66 -5.39 8.87
N GLN A 49 4.49 -5.52 7.56
CA GLN A 49 5.51 -5.93 6.62
C GLN A 49 6.51 -4.81 6.27
N PHE A 50 6.11 -3.54 6.45
CA PHE A 50 6.85 -2.35 6.05
C PHE A 50 7.05 -1.39 7.24
N PRO A 51 7.77 -1.80 8.31
CA PRO A 51 7.84 -1.04 9.56
C PRO A 51 8.56 0.31 9.46
N GLN A 52 9.35 0.53 8.40
CA GLN A 52 10.15 1.74 8.16
C GLN A 52 9.74 2.49 6.88
N THR A 53 8.65 2.06 6.25
CA THR A 53 8.17 2.65 4.99
C THR A 53 6.77 3.21 5.21
N VAL A 54 6.55 4.45 4.78
CA VAL A 54 5.24 5.08 4.77
C VAL A 54 4.41 4.46 3.66
N LEU A 55 3.28 3.87 4.03
CA LEU A 55 2.24 3.41 3.11
C LEU A 55 1.12 4.45 3.10
N ASP A 56 0.95 5.15 1.98
CA ASP A 56 -0.03 6.21 1.83
C ASP A 56 -1.19 5.77 0.91
N THR A 57 -2.41 5.75 1.45
CA THR A 57 -3.64 5.38 0.72
C THR A 57 -4.51 6.59 0.38
N GLY A 58 -4.00 7.82 0.51
CA GLY A 58 -4.71 9.06 0.17
C GLY A 58 -5.60 9.64 1.28
N GLY A 59 -5.39 9.25 2.55
CA GLY A 59 -6.00 9.92 3.71
C GLY A 59 -7.43 9.52 4.09
N TYR A 60 -7.97 8.42 3.57
CA TYR A 60 -9.31 7.95 3.94
C TYR A 60 -9.29 7.08 5.21
N ASN A 61 -10.21 7.36 6.14
CA ASN A 61 -10.50 6.49 7.28
C ASN A 61 -11.03 5.15 6.76
N ILE A 62 -10.18 4.11 6.82
CA ILE A 62 -10.63 2.74 6.58
C ILE A 62 -11.48 2.36 7.81
N SER A 63 -12.81 2.56 7.74
CA SER A 63 -13.79 2.25 8.81
C SER A 63 -14.19 0.76 8.76
N ASP A 64 -14.54 0.13 9.89
CA ASP A 64 -14.69 -1.34 10.01
C ASP A 64 -15.84 -1.93 9.16
N SER A 65 -16.72 -1.10 8.62
CA SER A 65 -17.84 -1.52 7.77
C SER A 65 -17.54 -1.48 6.27
N ASP A 66 -16.50 -0.76 5.84
CA ASP A 66 -16.38 -0.39 4.43
C ASP A 66 -15.28 -1.20 3.76
N SER A 67 -15.68 -2.31 3.14
CA SER A 67 -14.96 -2.78 1.96
C SER A 67 -14.97 -1.64 0.95
N LEU A 68 -13.79 -1.18 0.53
CA LEU A 68 -13.63 -0.03 -0.36
C LEU A 68 -14.46 -0.23 -1.64
N LYS A 69 -15.68 0.27 -1.63
CA LYS A 69 -16.49 0.43 -2.84
C LYS A 69 -16.12 1.78 -3.41
N PHE A 70 -15.12 1.77 -4.28
CA PHE A 70 -14.82 2.90 -5.14
C PHE A 70 -16.00 3.05 -6.12
N GLY A 71 -16.90 3.99 -5.81
CA GLY A 71 -17.93 4.43 -6.75
C GLY A 71 -17.27 5.17 -7.91
N LEU A 72 -17.70 4.84 -9.12
CA LEU A 72 -17.57 5.71 -10.29
C LEU A 72 -18.32 7.02 -10.02
#